data_AF-A0A418GRK4-F1
#
_entry.id   AF-A0A418GRK4-F1
#
_cell.length_a   1.000
_cell.length_b   1.000
_cell.length_c   1.000
_cell.angle_alpha   90.00
_cell.angle_beta   90.00
_cell.angle_gamma   90.00
#
_symmetry.space_group_name_H-M   'P 1'
#
loop_
_entity.id
_entity.type
_entity.pdbx_description
1 polymer ?
#
loop_
_entity_poly.entity_id
_entity_poly.type
_entity_poly.pdbx_seq_one_letter_code
_entity_poly.pdbx_strand_id
1 'polypeptide(L)'
;MKSPAPSRPQKMALIPACIFLCFAALSVQAEETSVTPQPPDILLGPLFNDVQNAKLFPDQKTFADAVPNSDPLMILADYRMQQNQSGFDLRHFVNVNFTLPKEGEKYVPPEGQSLREHIDGLWPVLTRSTENTEKWDSLLPLPKPYVVPGGRFREVYYWDSYFTMLGLAESGHWDKVADM
;
A
#
# COMPACT_ATOMS: atom_id res chain seq x y z
N MET A 1 -70.60 -0.43 -69.52
CA MET A 1 -70.76 -0.47 -68.05
C MET A 1 -69.97 -1.65 -67.51
N LYS A 2 -68.97 -1.38 -66.66
CA LYS A 2 -68.21 -2.28 -65.75
C LYS A 2 -68.03 -3.77 -66.11
N SER A 3 -66.77 -4.18 -66.31
CA SER A 3 -66.04 -5.12 -65.39
C SER A 3 -64.78 -5.72 -66.03
N PRO A 4 -63.81 -6.21 -65.23
CA PRO A 4 -62.40 -5.87 -65.40
C PRO A 4 -61.46 -7.01 -65.86
N ALA A 5 -60.27 -6.56 -66.26
CA ALA A 5 -58.91 -7.13 -66.16
C ALA A 5 -58.66 -8.64 -66.31
N PRO A 6 -57.73 -9.06 -67.19
CA PRO A 6 -57.12 -10.38 -67.15
C PRO A 6 -55.84 -10.40 -66.28
N SER A 7 -55.67 -11.51 -65.58
CA SER A 7 -54.52 -11.89 -64.76
C SER A 7 -53.32 -12.36 -65.60
N ARG A 8 -52.10 -12.07 -65.12
CA ARG A 8 -50.86 -12.74 -65.53
C ARG A 8 -49.95 -12.96 -64.30
N PRO A 9 -49.08 -13.99 -64.31
CA PRO A 9 -48.74 -14.77 -63.13
C PRO A 9 -47.37 -14.44 -62.51
N GLN A 10 -47.17 -15.07 -61.35
CA GLN A 10 -46.00 -15.10 -60.45
C GLN A 10 -44.62 -15.01 -61.12
N LYS A 11 -43.73 -14.25 -60.46
CA LYS A 11 -42.31 -14.61 -60.36
C LYS A 11 -41.86 -14.50 -58.90
N MET A 12 -41.49 -15.65 -58.34
CA MET A 12 -40.79 -15.80 -57.08
C MET A 12 -39.43 -15.08 -57.17
N ALA A 13 -39.17 -14.18 -56.24
CA ALA A 13 -37.81 -13.70 -55.97
C ALA A 13 -37.39 -14.30 -54.62
N LEU A 14 -36.49 -15.29 -54.66
CA LEU A 14 -35.77 -15.76 -53.48
C LEU A 14 -34.90 -14.62 -52.95
N ILE A 15 -35.11 -14.20 -51.71
CA ILE A 15 -34.18 -13.36 -50.97
C ILE A 15 -33.35 -14.31 -50.09
N PRO A 16 -32.03 -14.44 -50.29
CA PRO A 16 -31.20 -15.18 -49.35
C PRO A 16 -31.07 -14.35 -48.07
N ALA A 17 -31.55 -14.91 -46.95
CA ALA A 17 -31.35 -14.35 -45.63
C ALA A 17 -29.87 -14.51 -45.23
N CYS A 18 -29.10 -13.44 -45.32
CA CYS A 18 -27.77 -13.37 -44.70
C CYS A 18 -27.95 -13.25 -43.19
N ILE A 19 -27.87 -14.37 -42.48
CA ILE A 19 -27.75 -14.39 -41.02
C ILE A 19 -26.31 -13.95 -40.69
N PHE A 20 -26.13 -12.67 -40.38
CA PHE A 20 -24.92 -12.19 -39.72
C PHE A 20 -24.94 -12.66 -38.26
N LEU A 21 -24.25 -13.75 -37.97
CA LEU A 21 -23.93 -14.17 -36.61
C LEU A 21 -22.79 -13.29 -36.08
N CYS A 22 -23.14 -12.15 -35.47
CA CYS A 22 -22.19 -11.37 -34.68
C CYS A 22 -21.86 -12.14 -33.39
N PHE A 23 -20.71 -12.82 -33.38
CA PHE A 23 -20.08 -13.26 -32.13
C PHE A 23 -19.53 -12.02 -31.41
N ALA A 24 -20.31 -11.48 -30.48
CA ALA A 24 -19.79 -10.51 -29.52
C ALA A 24 -18.84 -11.24 -28.57
N ALA A 25 -17.53 -11.08 -28.76
CA ALA A 25 -16.54 -11.46 -27.77
C ALA A 25 -16.71 -10.53 -26.56
N LEU A 26 -17.44 -11.00 -25.56
CA LEU A 26 -17.43 -10.40 -24.22
C LEU A 26 -16.01 -10.56 -23.68
N SER A 27 -15.22 -9.50 -23.79
CA SER A 27 -13.99 -9.37 -23.01
C SER A 27 -14.44 -9.22 -21.56
N VAL A 28 -14.30 -10.30 -20.78
CA VAL A 28 -14.37 -10.21 -19.32
C VAL A 28 -13.11 -9.46 -18.91
N GLN A 29 -13.23 -8.15 -18.72
CA GLN A 29 -12.25 -7.41 -17.94
C GLN A 29 -12.36 -7.96 -16.51
N ALA A 30 -11.33 -8.68 -16.06
CA ALA A 30 -11.18 -8.98 -14.65
C ALA A 30 -11.06 -7.66 -13.91
N GLU A 31 -12.08 -7.34 -13.11
CA GLU A 31 -12.05 -6.20 -12.21
C GLU A 31 -11.01 -6.53 -11.14
N GLU A 32 -9.84 -5.87 -11.17
CA GLU A 32 -8.87 -5.94 -10.08
C GLU A 32 -9.58 -5.44 -8.83
N THR A 33 -9.95 -6.36 -7.96
CA THR A 33 -10.59 -6.04 -6.70
C THR A 33 -9.55 -5.31 -5.87
N SER A 34 -9.75 -4.01 -5.63
CA SER A 34 -8.89 -3.22 -4.73
C SER A 34 -8.91 -3.89 -3.35
N VAL A 35 -7.83 -4.58 -2.99
CA VAL A 35 -7.71 -5.24 -1.70
C VAL A 35 -7.41 -4.16 -0.67
N THR A 36 -8.35 -3.89 0.23
CA THR A 36 -8.08 -3.02 1.39
C THR A 36 -6.94 -3.64 2.21
N PRO A 37 -5.82 -2.91 2.42
CA PRO A 37 -4.74 -3.38 3.26
C PRO A 37 -5.26 -3.78 4.64
N GLN A 38 -4.92 -4.99 5.10
CA GLN A 38 -5.30 -5.46 6.42
C GLN A 38 -4.29 -4.94 7.44
N PRO A 39 -4.74 -4.46 8.62
CA PRO A 39 -3.84 -4.04 9.66
C PRO A 39 -3.09 -5.25 10.26
N PRO A 40 -1.90 -5.04 10.86
CA PRO A 40 -1.05 -6.14 11.34
C PRO A 40 -1.71 -7.09 12.35
N ASP A 41 -2.61 -6.60 13.20
CA ASP A 41 -3.34 -7.41 14.18
C ASP A 41 -4.32 -8.40 13.53
N ILE A 42 -4.87 -8.06 12.36
CA ILE A 42 -5.71 -8.94 11.56
C ILE A 42 -4.85 -9.83 10.67
N LEU A 43 -3.85 -9.26 10.01
CA LEU A 43 -2.96 -9.97 9.07
C LEU A 43 -2.16 -11.09 9.75
N LEU A 44 -1.65 -10.82 10.96
CA LEU A 44 -0.80 -11.71 11.74
C LEU A 44 -1.51 -12.29 12.98
N GLY A 45 -2.76 -11.90 13.24
CA GLY A 45 -3.67 -12.56 14.18
C GLY A 45 -3.03 -12.89 15.55
N PRO A 46 -3.10 -14.15 16.01
CA PRO A 46 -2.53 -14.56 17.31
C PRO A 46 -1.04 -14.27 17.46
N LEU A 47 -0.25 -14.43 16.39
CA LEU A 47 1.19 -14.15 16.44
C LEU A 47 1.46 -12.67 16.76
N PHE A 48 0.68 -11.75 16.20
CA PHE A 48 0.79 -10.33 16.54
C PHE A 48 0.57 -10.09 18.03
N ASN A 49 -0.53 -10.62 18.56
CA ASN A 49 -0.88 -10.46 19.97
C ASN A 49 0.20 -11.04 20.90
N ASP A 50 0.73 -12.22 20.56
CA ASP A 50 1.74 -12.88 21.38
C ASP A 50 3.06 -12.11 21.40
N VAL A 51 3.51 -11.59 20.24
CA VAL A 51 4.71 -10.74 20.15
C VAL A 51 4.54 -9.46 20.95
N GLN A 52 3.39 -8.79 20.84
CA GLN A 52 3.11 -7.55 21.57
C GLN A 52 3.03 -7.78 23.09
N ASN A 53 2.39 -8.87 23.53
CA ASN A 53 2.26 -9.22 24.95
C ASN A 53 3.57 -9.67 25.57
N ALA A 54 4.43 -10.33 24.79
CA ALA A 54 5.78 -10.71 25.21
C ALA A 54 6.72 -9.51 25.37
N LYS A 55 6.32 -8.31 24.91
CA LYS A 55 7.12 -7.07 24.99
C LYS A 55 8.54 -7.27 24.48
N LEU A 56 8.67 -7.97 23.35
CA LEU A 56 9.97 -8.26 22.74
C LEU A 56 10.72 -6.98 22.31
N PHE A 57 9.99 -5.91 22.05
CA PHE A 57 10.53 -4.60 21.71
C PHE A 57 10.06 -3.57 22.74
N PRO A 58 10.91 -2.58 23.09
CA PRO A 58 10.54 -1.55 24.06
C PRO A 58 9.42 -0.63 23.56
N ASP A 59 9.29 -0.47 22.24
CA ASP A 59 8.20 0.26 21.58
C ASP A 59 7.28 -0.73 20.86
N GLN A 60 6.00 -0.69 21.17
CA GLN A 60 4.98 -1.53 20.54
C GLN A 60 4.82 -1.27 19.03
N LYS A 61 5.21 -0.08 18.55
CA LYS A 61 5.18 0.25 17.12
C LYS A 61 6.28 -0.46 16.34
N THR A 62 7.36 -0.92 16.99
CA THR A 62 8.45 -1.64 16.31
C THR A 62 7.94 -2.87 15.55
N PHE A 63 7.05 -3.66 16.15
CA PHE A 63 6.49 -4.84 15.46
C PHE A 63 5.29 -4.52 14.58
N ALA A 64 4.54 -3.44 14.89
CA ALA A 64 3.49 -2.95 14.00
C ALA A 64 4.05 -2.47 12.64
N ASP A 65 5.29 -1.99 12.63
CA ASP A 65 6.04 -1.55 11.45
C ASP A 65 6.95 -2.68 10.88
N ALA A 66 6.82 -3.92 11.35
CA ALA A 66 7.64 -5.03 10.86
C ALA A 66 7.05 -5.62 9.58
N VAL A 67 7.91 -5.90 8.60
CA VAL A 67 7.51 -6.45 7.30
C VAL A 67 7.67 -7.97 7.31
N PRO A 68 6.63 -8.77 7.01
CA PRO A 68 6.75 -10.21 6.84
C PRO A 68 7.72 -10.56 5.70
N ASN A 69 8.69 -11.45 5.95
CA ASN A 69 9.67 -11.90 4.95
C ASN A 69 9.07 -12.91 3.94
N SER A 70 7.89 -13.44 4.24
CA SER A 70 7.16 -14.41 3.41
C SER A 70 5.66 -14.32 3.69
N ASP A 71 4.86 -15.17 3.06
CA ASP A 71 3.40 -15.12 3.17
C ASP A 71 2.94 -15.25 4.64
N PRO A 72 2.17 -14.27 5.17
CA PRO A 72 1.66 -14.31 6.54
C PRO A 72 0.94 -15.62 6.87
N LEU A 73 0.23 -16.25 5.93
CA LEU A 73 -0.42 -17.53 6.17
C LEU A 73 0.59 -18.66 6.43
N MET A 74 1.73 -18.65 5.73
CA MET A 74 2.81 -19.61 5.94
C MET A 74 3.49 -19.38 7.29
N ILE A 75 3.81 -18.12 7.61
CA ILE A 75 4.41 -17.76 8.90
C ILE A 75 3.48 -18.17 10.06
N LEU A 76 2.17 -17.96 9.93
CA LEU A 76 1.19 -18.35 10.94
C LEU A 76 1.04 -19.87 11.08
N ALA A 77 1.11 -20.61 9.98
CA ALA A 77 1.10 -22.07 10.02
C ALA A 77 2.34 -22.59 10.75
N ASP A 78 3.52 -22.07 10.42
CA ASP A 78 4.79 -22.45 11.06
C ASP A 78 4.80 -22.08 12.55
N TYR A 79 4.30 -20.90 12.90
CA TYR A 79 4.15 -20.47 14.29
C TYR A 79 3.28 -21.44 15.09
N ARG A 80 2.10 -21.82 14.56
CA ARG A 80 1.20 -22.76 15.24
C ARG A 80 1.83 -24.13 15.49
N MET A 81 2.69 -24.59 14.58
CA MET A 81 3.41 -25.86 14.73
C MET A 81 4.50 -25.78 15.80
N GLN A 82 5.14 -24.63 15.96
CA GLN A 82 6.32 -24.46 16.82
C GLN A 82 6.01 -23.92 18.22
N GLN A 83 4.97 -23.09 18.39
CA GLN A 83 4.73 -22.32 19.63
C GLN A 83 4.61 -23.15 20.92
N ASN A 84 4.16 -24.41 20.82
CA ASN A 84 4.00 -25.32 21.96
C ASN A 84 5.14 -26.34 22.09
N GLN A 85 6.16 -26.27 21.22
CA GLN A 85 7.31 -27.18 21.26
C GLN A 85 8.28 -26.75 22.37
N SER A 86 8.91 -27.75 23.00
CA SER A 86 9.98 -27.50 23.97
C SER A 86 11.13 -26.76 23.29
N GLY A 87 11.57 -25.64 23.88
CA GLY A 87 12.68 -24.84 23.34
C GLY A 87 12.29 -23.80 22.28
N PHE A 88 10.99 -23.60 22.02
CA PHE A 88 10.54 -22.51 21.15
C PHE A 88 10.96 -21.13 21.72
N ASP A 89 11.59 -20.32 20.87
CA ASP A 89 11.99 -18.95 21.17
C ASP A 89 11.27 -17.98 20.22
N LEU A 90 10.31 -17.22 20.75
CA LEU A 90 9.50 -16.28 19.98
C LEU A 90 10.35 -15.15 19.36
N ARG A 91 11.42 -14.70 20.04
CA ARG A 91 12.29 -13.65 19.52
C ARG A 91 13.08 -14.13 18.32
N HIS A 92 13.63 -15.33 18.38
CA HIS A 92 14.30 -15.97 17.27
C HIS A 92 13.34 -16.17 16.09
N PHE A 93 12.12 -16.66 16.37
CA PHE A 93 11.08 -16.80 15.36
C PHE A 93 10.77 -15.48 14.66
N VAL A 94 10.62 -14.39 15.41
CA VAL A 94 10.39 -13.05 14.84
C VAL A 94 11.57 -12.60 13.98
N ASN A 95 12.82 -12.74 14.47
CA ASN A 95 14.01 -12.31 13.76
C ASN A 95 14.22 -13.05 12.42
N VAL A 96 13.75 -14.28 12.29
CA VAL A 96 13.82 -15.06 11.05
C VAL A 96 12.72 -14.65 10.07
N ASN A 97 11.52 -14.42 10.57
CA ASN A 97 10.32 -14.26 9.72
C ASN A 97 9.96 -12.81 9.38
N PHE A 98 10.58 -11.82 10.05
CA PHE A 98 10.24 -10.41 9.86
C PHE A 98 11.47 -9.54 9.68
N THR A 99 11.35 -8.55 8.79
CA THR A 99 12.28 -7.43 8.71
C THR A 99 11.78 -6.34 9.64
N LEU A 100 12.53 -6.08 10.71
CA LEU A 100 12.23 -5.01 11.66
C LEU A 100 12.64 -3.65 11.07
N PRO A 101 11.92 -2.58 11.42
CA PRO A 101 12.19 -1.29 10.83
C PRO A 101 13.52 -0.72 11.37
N LYS A 102 14.33 -0.14 10.49
CA LYS A 102 15.64 0.39 10.85
C LYS A 102 15.51 1.60 11.79
N GLU A 103 16.51 1.78 12.66
CA GLU A 103 16.66 3.05 13.38
C GLU A 103 17.05 4.16 12.38
N GLY A 104 16.47 5.35 12.56
CA GLY A 104 16.84 6.51 11.76
C GLY A 104 18.28 6.94 12.04
N GLU A 105 18.93 7.55 11.06
CA GLU A 105 20.28 8.10 11.24
C GLU A 105 20.27 9.19 12.32
N LYS A 106 21.26 9.15 13.21
CA LYS A 106 21.47 10.22 14.19
C LYS A 106 22.04 11.43 13.47
N TYR A 107 21.23 12.47 13.32
CA TYR A 107 21.72 13.75 12.83
C TYR A 107 22.40 14.53 13.95
N VAL A 108 23.66 14.89 13.75
CA VAL A 108 24.42 15.76 14.66
C VAL A 108 24.71 17.06 13.93
N PRO A 109 24.16 18.20 14.39
CA PRO A 109 24.45 19.49 13.77
C PRO A 109 25.94 19.85 13.93
N PRO A 110 26.58 20.45 12.90
CA PRO A 110 27.92 21.01 13.05
C PRO A 110 28.00 22.08 14.15
N GLU A 111 29.19 22.22 14.74
CA GLU A 111 29.44 23.25 15.75
C GLU A 111 29.23 24.66 15.16
N GLY A 112 28.46 25.49 15.86
CA GLY A 112 28.15 26.86 15.43
C GLY A 112 27.02 26.98 14.40
N GLN A 113 26.38 25.89 13.99
CA GLN A 113 25.19 25.93 13.12
C GLN A 113 24.03 26.69 13.81
N SER A 114 23.44 27.65 13.12
CA SER A 114 22.27 28.37 13.63
C SER A 114 21.02 27.50 13.65
N LEU A 115 20.01 27.90 14.44
CA LEU A 115 18.73 27.19 14.50
C LEU A 115 18.05 27.09 13.11
N ARG A 116 18.10 28.16 12.31
CA ARG A 116 17.49 28.17 10.97
C ARG A 116 18.22 27.20 10.04
N GLU A 117 19.55 27.28 9.97
CA GLU A 117 20.35 26.37 9.15
C GLU A 117 20.16 24.89 9.56
N HIS A 118 19.97 24.64 10.86
CA HIS A 118 19.67 23.32 11.38
C HIS A 118 18.31 22.80 10.87
N ILE A 119 17.26 23.62 10.97
CA ILE A 119 15.91 23.28 10.50
C ILE A 119 15.92 23.02 8.98
N ASP A 120 16.50 23.93 8.20
CA ASP A 120 16.59 23.80 6.75
C ASP A 120 17.38 22.54 6.33
N GLY A 121 18.45 22.23 7.07
CA GLY A 121 19.25 21.02 6.88
C GLY A 121 18.54 19.72 7.25
N LEU A 122 17.46 19.76 8.04
CA LEU A 122 16.69 18.58 8.43
C LEU A 122 15.61 18.18 7.43
N TRP A 123 15.16 19.07 6.54
CA TRP A 123 14.11 18.70 5.56
C TRP A 123 14.47 17.46 4.74
N PRO A 124 15.69 17.31 4.18
CA PRO A 124 16.08 16.09 3.47
C PRO A 124 16.14 14.86 4.40
N VAL A 125 16.57 15.04 5.65
CA VAL A 125 16.69 13.96 6.65
C VAL A 125 15.31 13.42 7.06
N LEU A 126 14.30 14.29 7.08
CA LEU A 126 12.91 13.96 7.42
C LEU A 126 12.06 13.59 6.20
N THR A 127 12.57 13.72 4.98
CA THR A 127 11.83 13.35 3.78
C THR A 127 11.89 11.84 3.54
N ARG A 128 10.76 11.23 3.18
CA ARG A 128 10.63 9.84 2.76
C ARG A 128 9.97 9.79 1.38
N SER A 129 10.24 8.73 0.64
CA SER A 129 9.57 8.43 -0.64
C SER A 129 9.25 6.95 -0.66
N THR A 130 7.97 6.63 -0.82
CA THR A 130 7.44 5.26 -0.79
C THR A 130 6.37 5.10 -1.86
N GLU A 131 6.75 5.23 -3.12
CA GLU A 131 5.85 5.01 -4.27
C GLU A 131 5.38 3.54 -4.36
N ASN A 132 6.26 2.62 -3.93
CA ASN A 132 5.98 1.21 -3.82
C ASN A 132 6.41 0.74 -2.43
N THR A 133 5.74 -0.28 -1.92
CA THR A 133 6.10 -0.94 -0.66
C THR A 133 6.26 -2.43 -0.88
N GLU A 134 7.02 -3.07 0.00
CA GLU A 134 7.13 -4.53 0.00
C GLU A 134 5.75 -5.16 0.23
N LYS A 135 5.57 -6.39 -0.27
CA LYS A 135 4.32 -7.10 -0.04
C LYS A 135 4.11 -7.28 1.47
N TRP A 136 2.90 -6.98 1.94
CA TRP A 136 2.51 -7.05 3.36
C TRP A 136 3.16 -6.02 4.29
N ASP A 137 3.87 -5.03 3.76
CA ASP A 137 4.27 -3.87 4.54
C ASP A 137 3.03 -3.14 5.10
N SER A 138 3.11 -2.69 6.34
CA SER A 138 2.06 -1.88 6.96
C SER A 138 2.10 -0.43 6.48
N LEU A 139 3.22 0.01 5.90
CA LEU A 139 3.35 1.31 5.26
C LEU A 139 2.54 1.35 3.96
N LEU A 140 1.75 2.40 3.80
CA LEU A 140 0.92 2.60 2.61
C LEU A 140 1.70 3.42 1.56
N PRO A 141 1.63 3.05 0.27
CA PRO A 141 2.33 3.78 -0.77
C PRO A 141 1.72 5.18 -0.99
N LEU A 142 2.58 6.16 -1.27
CA LEU A 142 2.20 7.52 -1.62
C LEU A 142 2.88 7.93 -2.93
N PRO A 143 2.17 8.68 -3.81
CA PRO A 143 2.67 8.99 -5.15
C PRO A 143 3.78 10.05 -5.17
N LYS A 144 4.05 10.71 -4.03
CA LYS A 144 5.00 11.81 -3.89
C LYS A 144 5.81 11.68 -2.61
N PRO A 145 7.02 12.27 -2.54
CA PRO A 145 7.77 12.36 -1.30
C PRO A 145 7.03 13.17 -0.24
N TYR A 146 7.22 12.81 1.03
CA TYR A 146 6.58 13.47 2.16
C TYR A 146 7.56 13.64 3.32
N VAL A 147 7.31 14.65 4.16
CA VAL A 147 8.09 14.90 5.38
C VAL A 147 7.42 14.21 6.56
N VAL A 148 8.21 13.48 7.37
CA VAL A 148 7.75 12.82 8.59
C VAL A 148 8.16 13.61 9.83
N PRO A 149 7.44 13.49 10.97
CA PRO A 149 7.80 14.19 12.20
C PRO A 149 9.19 13.82 12.76
N GLY A 150 9.63 12.59 12.50
CA GLY A 150 10.94 12.08 12.91
C GLY A 150 10.89 11.14 14.12
N GLY A 151 12.03 10.47 14.37
CA GLY A 151 12.14 9.45 15.42
C GLY A 151 11.33 8.20 15.09
N ARG A 152 10.40 7.82 15.98
CA ARG A 152 9.52 6.65 15.79
C ARG A 152 8.41 6.86 14.75
N PHE A 153 8.14 8.12 14.41
CA PHE A 153 7.18 8.56 13.40
C PHE A 153 7.89 8.56 12.05
N ARG A 154 7.68 7.48 11.28
CA ARG A 154 8.43 7.12 10.06
C ARG A 154 7.56 7.12 8.80
N GLU A 155 6.37 7.67 8.92
CA GLU A 155 5.25 7.76 7.99
C GLU A 155 4.68 9.20 8.03
N VAL A 156 3.85 9.56 7.06
CA VAL A 156 3.20 10.88 7.06
C VAL A 156 2.12 10.97 8.14
N TYR A 157 2.02 12.11 8.81
CA TYR A 157 0.98 12.40 9.79
C TYR A 157 0.14 13.58 9.35
N TYR A 158 -1.18 13.37 9.29
CA TYR A 158 -2.11 14.30 8.64
C TYR A 158 -2.01 15.76 9.12
N TRP A 159 -2.27 16.02 10.40
CA TRP A 159 -2.27 17.38 10.95
C TRP A 159 -0.84 17.96 11.15
N ASP A 160 0.15 17.12 11.48
CA ASP A 160 1.56 17.51 11.57
C ASP A 160 2.06 18.05 10.22
N SER A 161 1.60 17.45 9.11
CA SER A 161 1.95 17.90 7.75
C SER A 161 1.59 19.35 7.51
N TYR A 162 0.44 19.84 8.00
CA TYR A 162 0.07 21.25 7.80
C TYR A 162 1.09 22.21 8.41
N PHE A 163 1.48 21.99 9.66
CA PHE A 163 2.47 22.85 10.33
C PHE A 163 3.86 22.70 9.73
N THR A 164 4.20 21.50 9.25
CA THR A 164 5.44 21.24 8.51
C THR A 164 5.44 22.01 7.18
N MET A 165 4.33 22.00 6.44
CA MET A 165 4.14 22.72 5.18
C MET A 165 4.25 24.23 5.34
N LEU A 166 3.82 24.79 6.49
CA LEU A 166 4.04 26.21 6.78
C LEU A 166 5.54 26.54 6.87
N GLY A 167 6.34 25.67 7.50
CA GLY A 167 7.80 25.84 7.57
C GLY A 167 8.48 25.65 6.21
N LEU A 168 8.05 24.65 5.43
CA LEU A 168 8.52 24.44 4.06
C LEU A 168 8.21 25.65 3.16
N ALA A 169 7.00 26.22 3.27
CA ALA A 169 6.62 27.42 2.53
C ALA A 169 7.47 28.64 2.93
N GLU A 170 7.75 28.84 4.23
CA GLU A 170 8.60 29.93 4.72
C GLU A 170 10.04 29.84 4.20
N SER A 171 10.57 28.62 4.09
CA SER A 171 11.90 28.33 3.56
C SER A 171 11.95 28.17 2.02
N GLY A 172 10.84 28.43 1.33
CA GLY A 172 10.77 28.46 -0.14
C GLY A 172 10.60 27.11 -0.84
N HIS A 173 10.35 26.03 -0.09
CA HIS A 173 10.12 24.67 -0.60
C HIS A 173 8.68 24.43 -1.07
N TRP A 174 8.19 25.29 -1.96
CA TRP A 174 6.82 25.19 -2.51
C TRP A 174 6.60 23.93 -3.37
N ASP A 175 7.67 23.35 -3.91
CA ASP A 175 7.66 22.03 -4.55
C ASP A 175 7.15 20.96 -3.56
N LYS A 176 7.69 20.96 -2.34
CA LYS A 176 7.34 19.98 -1.29
C LYS A 176 5.96 20.21 -0.72
N VAL A 177 5.53 21.47 -0.64
CA VAL A 177 4.17 21.83 -0.24
C VAL A 177 3.15 21.33 -1.26
N ALA A 178 3.49 21.30 -2.56
CA ALA A 178 2.59 20.77 -3.59
C ALA A 178 2.56 19.23 -3.64
N ASP A 179 3.63 18.58 -3.18
CA ASP A 179 3.74 17.13 -3.07
C ASP A 179 2.98 16.55 -1.86
N MET A 180 2.97 17.28 -0.73
CA MET A 180 2.35 16.93 0.55
C MET A 180 0.84 17.17 0.58
#